data_AF-A0A077QLB3-F1
#
_entry.id   AF-A0A077QLB3-F1
#
_cell.length_a   1.000
_cell.length_b   1.000
_cell.length_c   1.000
_cell.angle_alpha   90.00
_cell.angle_beta   90.00
_cell.angle_gamma   90.00
#
_symmetry.space_group_name_H-M   'P 1'
#
loop_
_entity.id
_entity.type
_entity.pdbx_description
1 polymer ?
#
loop_
_entity_poly.entity_id
_entity_poly.type
_entity_poly.pdbx_seq_one_letter_code
_entity_poly.pdbx_strand_id
1 'polypeptide(L)' 'MKKPGLLLLMGWMVSLSASAKTVIYTDSQHPPVNLTPDSRVVWLDAPERFYRINRESLYGGGDDYYL' A
#
# COMPACT_ATOMS: atom_id res chain seq x y z
N MET A 1 -42.66 -24.01 12.08
CA MET A 1 -41.38 -24.25 12.78
C MET A 1 -40.46 -23.07 12.53
N LYS A 2 -40.16 -22.24 13.54
CA LYS A 2 -39.20 -21.12 13.42
C LYS A 2 -37.80 -21.77 13.39
N LYS A 3 -36.96 -21.44 12.40
CA LYS A 3 -35.63 -22.05 12.17
C LYS A 3 -34.51 -21.09 12.63
N PRO A 4 -34.34 -20.84 13.94
CA PRO A 4 -33.33 -19.91 14.44
C PRO A 4 -31.90 -20.37 14.10
N GLY A 5 -31.66 -21.68 14.01
CA GLY A 5 -30.36 -22.24 13.64
C GLY A 5 -29.90 -21.86 12.24
N LEU A 6 -30.82 -21.65 11.29
CA LEU A 6 -30.47 -21.20 9.94
C LEU A 6 -29.98 -19.74 9.94
N LEU A 7 -30.61 -18.89 10.75
CA LEU A 7 -30.20 -17.49 10.90
C LEU A 7 -28.83 -17.37 11.57
N LEU A 8 -28.56 -18.22 12.56
CA LEU A 8 -27.27 -18.26 13.25
C LEU A 8 -26.15 -18.69 12.29
N LEU A 9 -26.40 -19.70 11.45
CA LEU A 9 -25.43 -20.20 10.48
C LEU A 9 -25.15 -19.17 9.37
N MET A 10 -26.18 -18.47 8.90
CA MET A 10 -26.03 -17.34 7.96
C MET A 10 -25.26 -16.17 8.58
N GLY A 11 -25.54 -15.81 9.83
CA GLY A 11 -24.80 -14.76 10.55
C GLY A 11 -23.32 -15.10 10.71
N TRP A 12 -22.99 -16.37 10.96
CA TRP A 12 -21.61 -16.81 11.12
C TRP A 12 -20.80 -16.76 9.82
N MET A 13 -21.42 -17.11 8.68
CA MET A 13 -20.77 -17.02 7.37
C MET A 13 -20.46 -15.57 6.98
N VAL A 14 -21.31 -14.61 7.34
CA VAL A 14 -21.08 -13.18 7.06
C VAL A 14 -19.87 -12.64 7.83
N SER A 15 -19.66 -13.07 9.08
CA SER A 15 -18.50 -12.64 9.88
C SER A 15 -17.17 -13.16 9.33
N LEU A 16 -17.15 -14.34 8.70
CA LEU A 16 -15.93 -14.91 8.12
C LEU A 16 -15.48 -14.18 6.84
N SER A 17 -16.42 -13.52 6.15
CA SER A 17 -16.17 -12.75 4.93
C SER A 17 -15.55 -11.37 5.17
N ALA A 18 -15.52 -10.90 6.41
CA ALA A 18 -14.97 -9.59 6.76
C ALA A 18 -13.43 -9.65 6.83
N SER A 19 -12.78 -9.63 5.66
CA SER A 19 -11.32 -9.48 5.59
C SER A 19 -10.92 -8.03 5.90
N ALA A 20 -10.17 -7.83 6.97
CA ALA A 20 -9.64 -6.51 7.33
C ALA A 20 -8.44 -6.18 6.44
N LYS A 21 -8.60 -5.20 5.54
CA LYS A 21 -7.51 -4.74 4.68
C LYS A 21 -6.57 -3.81 5.45
N THR A 22 -5.31 -4.21 5.58
CA THR A 22 -4.28 -3.38 6.24
C THR A 22 -3.73 -2.33 5.28
N VAL A 23 -3.68 -1.07 5.71
CA VAL A 23 -3.04 0.03 4.97
C VAL A 23 -1.93 0.62 5.81
N ILE A 24 -0.72 0.67 5.25
CA ILE A 24 0.50 1.16 5.91
C ILE A 24 0.90 2.47 5.24
N TYR A 25 1.00 3.53 6.02
CA TYR A 25 1.46 4.84 5.58
C TYR A 25 2.91 5.02 6.02
N THR A 26 3.81 5.25 5.09
CA THR A 26 5.25 5.36 5.39
C THR A 26 5.98 6.20 4.34
N ASP A 27 7.19 6.62 4.64
CA ASP A 27 8.10 7.33 3.72
C ASP A 27 9.23 6.41 3.22
N SER A 28 9.95 6.83 2.17
CA SER A 28 11.05 6.04 1.56
C SER A 28 12.17 5.65 2.51
N GLN A 29 12.39 6.41 3.58
CA GLN A 29 13.49 6.17 4.53
C GLN A 29 13.14 5.04 5.49
N HIS A 30 11.84 4.74 5.65
CA HIS A 30 11.34 3.70 6.55
C HIS A 30 10.52 2.64 5.79
N PRO A 31 11.13 1.87 4.87
CA PRO A 31 10.42 0.89 4.09
C PRO A 31 9.85 -0.22 4.99
N PRO A 32 8.56 -0.57 4.84
CA PRO A 32 7.93 -1.57 5.69
C PRO A 32 8.43 -2.96 5.28
N VAL A 33 8.77 -3.76 6.30
CA VAL A 33 9.23 -5.15 6.13
C VAL A 33 8.13 -6.13 6.53
N ASN A 34 8.16 -7.36 6.00
CA ASN A 34 7.22 -8.44 6.32
C ASN A 34 5.75 -8.13 6.01
N LEU A 35 5.50 -7.49 4.87
CA LEU A 35 4.16 -7.19 4.37
C LEU A 35 3.37 -8.48 4.09
N THR A 36 2.11 -8.52 4.55
CA THR A 36 1.17 -9.57 4.13
C THR A 36 0.70 -9.31 2.70
N PRO A 37 0.32 -10.33 1.91
CA PRO A 37 -0.13 -10.14 0.52
C PRO A 37 -1.32 -9.18 0.36
N ASP A 38 -2.18 -9.09 1.38
CA ASP A 38 -3.34 -8.19 1.41
C ASP A 38 -3.02 -6.75 1.87
N SER A 39 -1.79 -6.51 2.30
CA SER A 39 -1.39 -5.18 2.79
C SER A 39 -1.17 -4.20 1.64
N ARG A 40 -1.67 -2.97 1.82
CA ARG A 40 -1.46 -1.86 0.90
C ARG A 40 -0.49 -0.87 1.53
N VAL A 41 0.57 -0.52 0.82
CA VAL A 41 1.51 0.54 1.25
C VAL A 41 1.19 1.84 0.53
N VAL A 42 1.10 2.93 1.29
CA VAL A 42 0.96 4.31 0.80
C VAL A 42 2.23 5.06 1.15
N TRP A 43 2.96 5.47 0.13
CA TRP A 43 4.20 6.24 0.28
C TRP A 43 3.90 7.73 0.39
N LEU A 44 4.32 8.34 1.49
CA LEU A 44 4.02 9.75 1.81
C LEU A 44 4.85 10.73 0.99
N ASP A 45 6.01 10.32 0.50
CA ASP A 45 6.95 11.09 -0.32
C ASP A 45 6.89 10.71 -1.81
N ALA A 46 5.79 10.07 -2.24
CA ALA A 46 5.59 9.70 -3.64
C ALA A 46 5.66 10.89 -4.62
N PRO A 47 5.07 12.07 -4.32
CA PRO A 47 5.19 13.24 -5.18
C PRO A 47 6.64 13.70 -5.37
N GLU A 48 7.41 13.79 -4.29
CA GLU A 48 8.81 14.24 -4.28
C GLU A 48 9.71 13.31 -5.10
N ARG A 49 9.46 11.99 -5.06
CA ARG A 49 10.17 11.01 -5.91
C ARG A 49 9.87 11.23 -7.38
N PHE A 50 8.61 11.45 -7.74
CA PHE A 50 8.23 11.75 -9.13
C PHE A 50 8.93 13.01 -9.63
N TYR A 51 8.99 14.08 -8.84
CA TYR A 51 9.71 15.29 -9.21
C TYR A 51 11.23 15.09 -9.32
N ARG A 52 11.84 14.29 -8.44
CA ARG A 52 13.29 13.99 -8.52
C ARG A 52 13.65 13.24 -9.80
N ILE A 53 12.91 12.19 -10.13
CA ILE A 53 13.16 11.38 -11.35
C ILE A 53 13.03 12.24 -12.61
N ASN A 54 11.98 13.07 -12.68
CA ASN A 54 11.80 13.97 -13.82
C ASN A 54 12.89 15.05 -13.89
N ARG A 55 13.39 15.55 -12.75
CA ARG A 55 14.50 16.51 -12.71
C ARG A 55 15.80 15.86 -13.18
N GLU A 56 16.15 14.67 -12.69
CA GLU A 56 17.35 13.96 -13.13
C GLU A 56 17.28 13.60 -14.61
N SER A 57 16.09 13.32 -15.16
CA SER A 57 15.91 13.10 -16.60
C SER A 57 16.08 14.37 -17.45
N LEU A 58 15.82 15.54 -16.87
CA LEU A 58 15.97 16.85 -17.55
C LEU A 58 17.38 17.43 -17.43
N TYR A 59 18.18 16.95 -16.47
CA TYR A 59 19.52 17.48 -16.17
C TYR A 59 20.65 16.43 -16.22
N GLY A 60 20.35 15.15 -16.44
CA GLY A 60 21.29 14.02 -16.40
C GLY A 60 22.18 13.87 -17.64
N GLY A 61 22.73 14.98 -18.15
CA GLY A 61 23.68 14.99 -19.26
C GLY A 61 24.67 16.16 -19.17
N GLY A 62 25.07 16.55 -17.95
CA GLY A 62 25.88 17.74 -17.71
C GLY A 62 27.21 17.48 -16.99
N ASP A 63 27.56 16.22 -16.76
CA ASP A 63 28.65 15.81 -15.87
C ASP A 63 30.03 15.88 -16.55
N ASP A 64 30.09 16.20 -17.85
CA ASP A 64 31.31 16.13 -18.68
C ASP A 64 32.02 17.48 -18.92
N TYR A 65 31.72 18.52 -18.13
CA TYR A 65 32.31 19.87 -18.31
C TYR A 65 33.21 20.31 -17.14
N TYR A 66 34.17 19.49 -16.73
CA TYR A 66 35.34 19.94 -15.94
C TYR A 66 36.56 19.02 -16.19
N LEU A 67 37.21 19.17 -17.35
CA LEU A 67 38.62 18.79 -17.60
C LEU A 67 39.30 19.88 -18.44
#